data_AF-A0AAW6FRC9-F1
#
_entry.id   AF-A0AAW6FRC9-F1
#
_cell.length_a   1.000
_cell.length_b   1.000
_cell.length_c   1.000
_cell.angle_alpha   90.00
_cell.angle_beta   90.00
_cell.angle_gamma   90.00
#
_symmetry.space_group_name_H-M   'P 1'
#
loop_
_entity.id
_entity.type
_entity.pdbx_description
1 polymer ?
#
loop_
_entity_poly.entity_id
_entity_poly.type
_entity_poly.pdbx_seq_one_letter_code
_entity_poly.pdbx_strand_id
1 'polypeptide(L)'
;MPVQKDYSQIELKSKKLRIAVGLLIGLGVAILLRLTPAIDNYWINFITALIVSNTISICVISGLLIALHIVDLKRFKAMLEKEDEKNVH
;
A
#
# COMPACT_ATOMS: atom_id res chain seq x y z
N MET A 1 5.08 0.72 -38.13
CA MET A 1 5.10 -0.25 -37.02
C MET A 1 4.27 0.35 -35.90
N PRO A 2 3.18 -0.28 -35.43
CA PRO A 2 2.44 0.28 -34.30
C PRO A 2 3.35 0.27 -33.09
N VAL A 3 3.58 1.46 -32.51
CA VAL A 3 4.30 1.61 -31.25
C VAL A 3 3.40 1.00 -30.19
N GLN A 4 3.62 -0.28 -29.87
CA GLN A 4 3.06 -0.89 -28.67
C GLN A 4 3.65 -0.12 -27.50
N LYS A 5 2.94 0.91 -27.03
CA LYS A 5 3.27 1.60 -25.79
C LYS A 5 3.04 0.57 -24.68
N ASP A 6 4.15 0.02 -24.19
CA ASP A 6 4.18 -0.89 -23.06
C ASP A 6 3.78 -0.10 -21.81
N TYR A 7 2.46 0.06 -21.61
CA TYR A 7 1.90 0.76 -20.46
C TYR A 7 2.14 0.01 -19.13
N SER A 8 2.71 -1.20 -19.18
CA SER A 8 3.24 -1.96 -18.04
C SER A 8 4.44 -1.27 -17.37
N GLN A 9 5.12 -0.36 -18.06
CA GLN A 9 6.24 0.41 -17.50
C GLN A 9 5.84 1.71 -16.80
N ILE A 10 4.55 2.06 -16.78
CA ILE A 10 4.09 3.14 -15.90
C ILE A 10 4.05 2.56 -14.48
N GLU A 11 5.23 2.44 -13.90
CA GLU A 11 5.45 2.30 -12.47
C GLU A 11 4.75 3.50 -11.83
N LEU A 12 3.47 3.34 -11.49
CA LEU A 12 2.85 4.24 -10.53
C LEU A 12 3.69 4.03 -9.27
N LYS A 13 4.63 4.94 -9.03
CA LYS A 13 5.53 5.01 -7.89
C LYS A 13 4.67 5.29 -6.65
N SER A 14 3.88 4.29 -6.27
CA SER A 14 2.74 4.45 -5.41
C SER A 14 3.26 4.44 -4.00
N LYS A 15 3.65 5.63 -3.51
CA LYS A 15 3.96 5.87 -2.11
C LYS A 15 2.88 5.27 -1.21
N LYS A 16 1.62 5.27 -1.67
CA LYS A 16 0.45 4.64 -1.03
C LYS A 16 0.65 3.14 -0.76
N LEU A 17 1.12 2.38 -1.75
CA LEU A 17 1.35 0.94 -1.61
C LEU A 17 2.55 0.65 -0.70
N ARG A 18 3.61 1.47 -0.80
CA ARG A 18 4.78 1.40 0.09
C ARG A 18 4.40 1.68 1.55
N ILE A 19 3.53 2.64 1.81
CA ILE A 19 3.00 2.97 3.14
C ILE A 19 2.12 1.83 3.67
N ALA A 20 1.23 1.28 2.84
CA ALA A 20 0.37 0.15 3.19
C ALA A 20 1.19 -1.10 3.59
N VAL A 21 2.23 -1.42 2.82
CA VAL A 21 3.16 -2.52 3.12
C VAL A 21 3.98 -2.21 4.38
N GLY A 22 4.47 -0.97 4.54
CA GLY A 22 5.19 -0.55 5.74
C GLY A 22 4.35 -0.68 7.02
N LEU A 23 3.06 -0.32 6.96
CA LEU A 23 2.10 -0.51 8.06
C LEU A 23 1.92 -1.98 8.44
N LEU A 24 1.80 -2.87 7.45
CA LEU A 24 1.68 -4.31 7.69
C LEU A 24 2.96 -4.91 8.28
N ILE A 25 4.13 -4.52 7.78
CA ILE A 25 5.42 -4.95 8.32
C ILE A 25 5.59 -4.45 9.76
N GLY A 26 5.27 -3.17 10.02
CA GLY A 26 5.32 -2.59 11.37
C GLY A 26 4.43 -3.33 12.36
N LEU A 27 3.23 -3.75 11.92
CA LEU A 27 2.35 -4.59 12.72
C LEU A 27 2.99 -5.95 13.05
N GLY A 28 3.59 -6.61 12.05
CA GLY A 28 4.29 -7.88 12.24
C GLY A 28 5.46 -7.78 13.22
N VAL A 29 6.27 -6.72 13.10
CA VAL A 29 7.38 -6.45 14.03
C VAL A 29 6.87 -6.16 15.44
N ALA A 30 5.79 -5.40 15.59
CA ALA A 30 5.19 -5.13 16.91
C ALA A 30 4.74 -6.44 17.59
N ILE A 31 4.13 -7.36 16.85
CA ILE A 31 3.73 -8.68 17.38
C ILE A 31 4.97 -9.50 17.80
N LEU A 32 6.03 -9.50 17.01
CA LEU A 32 7.29 -10.20 17.34
C LEU A 32 7.98 -9.60 18.57
N LEU A 33 8.01 -8.27 18.69
CA LEU A 33 8.54 -7.59 19.87
C LEU A 33 7.77 -7.96 21.14
N ARG A 34 6.47 -8.23 21.00
CA ARG A 34 5.62 -8.69 22.12
C ARG A 34 5.96 -10.09 22.62
N LEU A 35 6.48 -10.95 21.74
CA LEU A 35 6.93 -12.31 22.05
C LEU A 35 8.34 -12.34 22.65
N THR A 36 9.03 -11.20 22.65
CA THR A 36 10.41 -11.06 23.10
C THR A 36 10.42 -10.36 24.47
N PRO A 37 11.39 -10.62 25.36
CA PRO A 37 11.55 -9.89 26.64
C PRO A 37 11.77 -8.37 26.48
N ALA A 38 11.92 -7.87 25.25
CA ALA A 38 11.89 -6.44 24.96
C ALA A 38 10.61 -5.73 25.43
N ILE A 39 9.52 -6.48 25.67
CA ILE A 39 8.29 -5.96 26.24
C ILE A 39 8.40 -5.48 27.69
N ASP A 40 9.43 -5.91 28.42
CA ASP A 40 9.64 -5.46 29.81
C ASP A 40 10.02 -3.97 29.87
N ASN A 41 10.47 -3.39 28.74
CA ASN A 41 10.62 -1.95 28.61
C ASN A 41 9.25 -1.28 28.43
N TYR A 42 8.88 -0.42 29.38
CA TYR A 42 7.62 0.33 29.40
C TYR A 42 7.30 1.04 28.08
N TRP A 43 8.29 1.69 27.46
CA TRP A 43 8.09 2.42 26.21
C TRP A 43 7.79 1.49 25.03
N ILE A 44 8.47 0.34 24.99
CA ILE A 44 8.29 -0.66 23.93
C ILE A 44 6.91 -1.32 24.09
N ASN A 45 6.51 -1.64 25.32
CA ASN A 45 5.19 -2.19 25.61
C ASN A 45 4.07 -1.20 25.24
N PHE A 46 4.21 0.07 25.60
CA PHE A 46 3.22 1.10 25.29
C PHE A 46 3.01 1.27 23.79
N ILE A 47 4.09 1.39 23.01
CA ILE A 47 4.03 1.53 21.55
C ILE A 47 3.43 0.27 20.92
N THR A 48 3.89 -0.90 21.35
CA THR A 48 3.41 -2.19 20.84
C THR A 48 1.93 -2.39 21.14
N ALA A 49 1.49 -2.08 22.35
CA ALA A 49 0.09 -2.16 22.76
C ALA A 49 -0.81 -1.20 21.96
N LEU A 50 -0.33 0.01 21.67
CA LEU A 50 -1.05 0.98 20.87
C LEU A 50 -1.22 0.49 19.42
N ILE A 51 -0.17 -0.06 18.82
CA ILE A 51 -0.21 -0.66 17.48
C ILE A 51 -1.16 -1.87 17.45
N VAL A 52 -1.04 -2.78 18.42
CA VAL A 52 -1.87 -3.99 18.48
C VAL A 52 -3.34 -3.67 18.75
N SER A 53 -3.64 -2.70 19.60
CA SER A 53 -5.01 -2.22 19.86
C SER A 53 -5.65 -1.66 18.58
N ASN A 54 -4.85 -1.03 17.72
CA ASN A 54 -5.29 -0.46 16.45
C ASN A 54 -5.10 -1.41 15.25
N THR A 55 -4.84 -2.71 15.47
CA THR A 55 -4.59 -3.69 14.40
C THR A 55 -5.69 -3.68 13.34
N ILE A 56 -6.96 -3.68 13.77
CA ILE A 56 -8.10 -3.70 12.86
C ILE A 56 -8.10 -2.44 11.99
N SER A 57 -7.90 -1.27 12.59
CA SER A 57 -7.81 0.01 11.87
C SER A 57 -6.63 0.02 10.88
N ILE A 58 -5.47 -0.50 11.27
CA ILE A 58 -4.28 -0.61 10.40
C ILE A 58 -4.56 -1.51 9.20
N CYS A 59 -5.20 -2.67 9.42
CA CYS A 59 -5.58 -3.59 8.34
C CYS A 59 -6.61 -2.94 7.39
N VAL A 60 -7.62 -2.26 7.92
CA VAL A 60 -8.64 -1.57 7.11
C VAL A 60 -8.01 -0.44 6.28
N ILE A 61 -7.17 0.40 6.89
CA ILE A 61 -6.48 1.51 6.20
C ILE A 61 -5.57 0.96 5.10
N SER A 62 -4.80 -0.09 5.39
CA SER A 62 -3.92 -0.75 4.42
C SER A 62 -4.71 -1.34 3.25
N GLY A 63 -5.80 -2.06 3.52
CA GLY A 63 -6.69 -2.59 2.50
C GLY A 63 -7.33 -1.49 1.65
N LEU A 64 -7.75 -0.38 2.26
CA LEU A 64 -8.34 0.75 1.55
C LEU A 64 -7.31 1.45 0.64
N LEU A 65 -6.06 1.61 1.12
CA LEU A 65 -4.95 2.15 0.33
C LEU A 65 -4.66 1.28 -0.91
N ILE A 66 -4.68 -0.04 -0.75
CA ILE A 66 -4.48 -1.00 -1.84
C ILE A 66 -5.65 -0.91 -2.84
N ALA A 67 -6.89 -0.93 -2.36
CA ALA A 67 -8.07 -0.83 -3.20
C ALA A 67 -8.08 0.48 -4.00
N LEU A 68 -7.78 1.60 -3.35
CA LEU A 68 -7.70 2.92 -3.98
C LEU A 68 -6.59 2.97 -5.03
N HIS A 69 -5.46 2.31 -4.78
CA HIS A 69 -4.39 2.19 -5.75
C HIS A 69 -4.80 1.35 -6.99
N ILE A 70 -5.56 0.27 -6.80
CA ILE A 70 -6.11 -0.52 -7.91
C ILE A 70 -7.10 0.30 -8.73
N VAL A 71 -7.96 1.09 -8.08
CA VAL A 71 -8.89 1.99 -8.77
C VAL A 71 -8.14 3.06 -9.56
N ASP A 72 -7.12 3.70 -8.97
CA ASP A 72 -6.27 4.67 -9.64
C ASP A 72 -5.63 4.06 -10.90
N LEU A 73 -5.08 2.83 -10.80
CA LEU A 73 -4.51 2.11 -11.93
C LEU A 73 -5.53 1.84 -13.04
N LYS A 74 -6.74 1.38 -12.68
CA LYS A 74 -7.82 1.14 -13.66
C LYS A 74 -8.23 2.43 -14.36
N ARG A 75 -8.38 3.54 -13.62
CA ARG A 75 -8.70 4.86 -14.18
C ARG A 75 -7.61 5.38 -15.11
N PHE A 76 -6.34 5.23 -14.73
CA PHE A 76 -5.21 5.60 -15.57
C PHE A 76 -5.20 4.83 -16.88
N LYS A 77 -5.39 3.51 -16.82
CA LYS A 77 -5.44 2.66 -18.02
C LYS A 77 -6.58 3.06 -18.96
N ALA A 78 -7.77 3.35 -18.42
CA ALA A 78 -8.93 3.78 -19.21
C ALA A 78 -8.75 5.18 -19.83
N MET A 79 -7.98 6.08 -19.21
CA MET A 79 -7.63 7.37 -19.82
C MET A 79 -6.64 7.21 -20.99
N LEU A 80 -5.63 6.35 -20.84
CA LEU A 80 -4.65 6.09 -21.88
C LEU A 80 -5.28 5.45 -23.13
N GLU A 81 -6.21 4.52 -22.93
CA GLU A 81 -6.94 3.85 -24.02
C GLU A 81 -7.78 4.85 -24.84
N LYS A 82 -8.42 5.82 -24.16
CA LYS A 82 -9.16 6.91 -24.83
C LYS A 82 -8.26 7.89 -25.56
N GLU A 83 -7.04 8.14 -25.08
CA GLU A 83 -6.08 9.00 -25.77
C GLU A 83 -5.49 8.34 -27.02
N ASP A 84 -5.23 7.03 -27.02
CA ASP A 84 -4.81 6.31 -28.23
C ASP A 84 -5.95 6.29 -29.26
N GLU A 85 -7.19 6.03 -28.85
CA GLU A 85 -8.35 6.00 -29.77
C GLU A 85 -8.60 7.37 -30.43
N LYS A 86 -8.32 8.46 -29.71
CA LYS A 86 -8.50 9.84 -30.21
C LYS A 86 -7.33 10.34 -31.08
N ASN A 87 -6.15 9.73 -31.00
CA ASN A 87 -4.98 10.07 -31.83
C ASN A 87 -4.90 9.25 -33.13
N VAL A 88 -5.74 8.22 -33.28
CA VAL A 88 -5.84 7.40 -34.50
C VAL A 88 -6.87 7.97 -35.50
N HIS A 89 -7.69 8.92 -35.06
CA HIS A 89 -8.59 9.73 -35.91
C HIS A 89 -8.00 11.10 -36.23
#